data_AF-A0A0D9WJ88-F1
#
_entry.id   AF-A0A0D9WJ88-F1
#
_cell.length_a   1.000
_cell.length_b   1.000
_cell.length_c   1.000
_cell.angle_alpha   90.00
_cell.angle_beta   90.00
_cell.angle_gamma   90.00
#
_symmetry.space_group_name_H-M   'P 1'
#
loop_
_entity.id
_entity.type
_entity.pdbx_description
1 polymer ?
#
loop_
_entity_poly.entity_id
_entity_poly.type
_entity_poly.pdbx_seq_one_letter_code
_entity_poly.pdbx_strand_id
1 'polypeptide(L)' 'MGVMEKLKIFVVKEPVVAASCLIAGFGLFLPAVVRPMLDSWETAKQVPPPALNDVVAGVTGKKKE' A
#
# COMPACT_ATOMS: atom_id res chain seq x y z
N MET A 1 -25.98 14.47 -19.80
CA MET A 1 -24.97 14.98 -18.84
C MET A 1 -24.21 13.80 -18.29
N GLY A 2 -22.88 13.76 -18.48
CA GLY A 2 -22.05 12.69 -17.93
C GLY A 2 -21.98 12.77 -16.40
N VAL A 3 -21.75 11.63 -15.75
CA VAL A 3 -21.68 11.49 -14.28
C VAL A 3 -20.68 12.48 -13.67
N MET A 4 -19.59 12.77 -14.40
CA MET A 4 -18.52 13.68 -13.97
C MET A 4 -18.95 15.15 -13.92
N GLU A 5 -19.88 15.56 -14.79
CA GLU A 5 -20.41 16.93 -14.81
C GLU A 5 -21.37 17.15 -13.63
N LYS A 6 -22.18 16.13 -13.30
CA LYS A 6 -23.03 16.13 -12.10
C LYS A 6 -22.21 16.16 -10.80
N LEU A 7 -21.10 15.41 -10.74
CA LEU A 7 -20.21 15.42 -9.58
C LEU A 7 -19.58 16.80 -9.34
N LYS A 8 -19.09 17.46 -10.41
CA LYS A 8 -18.53 18.82 -10.31
C LYS A 8 -19.58 19.82 -9.82
N ILE A 9 -20.81 19.74 -10.34
CA ILE A 9 -21.91 20.62 -9.90
C ILE A 9 -22.25 20.36 -8.42
N PHE A 10 -22.24 19.11 -7.97
CA PHE A 10 -22.51 18.74 -6.59
C PHE A 10 -21.43 19.25 -5.63
N VAL A 11 -20.15 19.15 -6.00
CA VAL A 11 -19.02 19.71 -5.23
C VAL A 11 -19.14 21.23 -5.08
N VAL A 12 -19.58 21.94 -6.12
CA VAL A 12 -19.74 23.40 -6.08
C VAL A 12 -20.98 23.81 -5.28
N LYS A 13 -22.07 23.04 -5.33
CA LYS A 13 -23.31 23.34 -4.60
C LYS A 13 -23.24 22.98 -3.12
N GLU A 14 -22.63 21.86 -2.76
CA GLU A 14 -22.55 21.36 -1.39
C GLU A 14 -21.08 21.06 -1.00
N PRO A 15 -20.23 22.09 -0.91
CA PRO A 15 -18.79 21.92 -0.70
C PRO A 15 -18.47 21.27 0.65
N VAL A 16 -19.26 21.55 1.68
CA VAL A 16 -19.06 20.99 3.03
C VAL A 16 -19.35 19.48 3.07
N VAL A 17 -20.39 19.03 2.37
CA VAL A 17 -20.76 17.60 2.28
C VAL A 17 -19.78 16.84 1.40
N ALA A 18 -19.35 17.44 0.28
CA ALA A 18 -18.31 16.85 -0.54
C ALA A 18 -16.98 16.71 0.22
N ALA A 19 -16.57 17.75 0.95
CA ALA A 19 -15.35 17.72 1.77
C ALA A 19 -15.45 16.70 2.90
N SER A 20 -16.58 16.61 3.61
CA SER A 20 -16.75 15.65 4.70
C SER A 20 -16.69 14.21 4.19
N CYS A 21 -17.31 13.92 3.04
CA CYS A 21 -17.25 12.60 2.40
C CYS A 21 -15.81 12.25 1.97
N LEU A 22 -15.06 13.19 1.41
CA LEU A 22 -13.66 12.99 1.03
C LEU A 22 -12.76 12.75 2.25
N ILE A 23 -12.93 13.52 3.33
CA ILE A 23 -12.14 13.37 4.56
C ILE A 23 -12.46 12.02 5.24
N ALA A 24 -13.73 11.65 5.31
CA ALA A 24 -14.15 10.34 5.84
C ALA A 24 -13.60 9.19 4.98
N GLY A 25 -13.66 9.33 3.66
CA GLY A 25 -13.09 8.37 2.70
C GLY A 25 -11.58 8.21 2.91
N PHE A 26 -10.83 9.30 3.03
CA PHE A 26 -9.39 9.25 3.31
C PHE A 26 -9.10 8.60 4.68
N GLY A 27 -9.85 8.97 5.73
CA GLY A 27 -9.66 8.41 7.08
C GLY A 27 -9.89 6.90 7.15
N LEU A 28 -10.75 6.34 6.31
CA LEU A 28 -10.99 4.90 6.23
C LEU A 28 -10.07 4.19 5.21
N PHE A 29 -9.74 4.84 4.10
CA PHE A 29 -8.95 4.27 3.01
C PHE A 29 -7.45 4.23 3.32
N LEU A 30 -6.89 5.27 3.94
CA LEU A 30 -5.46 5.29 4.31
C LEU A 30 -5.10 4.11 5.20
N PRO A 31 -5.80 3.85 6.33
CA PRO A 31 -5.47 2.71 7.18
C PRO A 31 -5.66 1.36 6.47
N ALA A 32 -6.69 1.23 5.64
CA ALA A 32 -7.00 -0.03 4.96
C ALA A 32 -5.98 -0.41 3.88
N VAL A 33 -5.41 0.56 3.17
CA VAL A 33 -4.49 0.31 2.04
C VAL A 33 -3.03 0.54 2.43
N VAL A 34 -2.76 1.56 3.25
CA VAL A 34 -1.39 1.92 3.62
C VAL A 34 -0.84 0.98 4.69
N ARG A 35 -1.66 0.42 5.59
CA ARG A 35 -1.18 -0.58 6.58
C ARG A 35 -0.68 -1.86 5.92
N PRO A 36 -1.44 -2.54 5.04
CA PRO A 36 -0.93 -3.74 4.39
C PRO A 36 0.28 -3.46 3.49
N MET A 37 0.32 -2.28 2.85
CA MET A 37 1.43 -1.90 1.99
C MET A 37 2.72 -1.65 2.80
N LEU A 38 2.64 -0.92 3.91
CA LEU A 38 3.78 -0.68 4.81
C LEU A 38 4.27 -1.99 5.44
N ASP A 39 3.35 -2.85 5.89
CA ASP A 39 3.66 -4.16 6.46
C ASP A 39 4.38 -5.08 5.46
N SER A 40 3.93 -5.07 4.19
CA SER A 40 4.61 -5.78 3.10
C SER A 40 6.01 -5.21 2.81
N TRP A 41 6.17 -3.88 2.90
CA TRP A 41 7.44 -3.21 2.62
C TRP A 41 8.47 -3.46 3.72
N GLU A 42 8.04 -3.49 4.98
CA GLU A 42 8.90 -3.79 6.12
C GLU A 42 9.31 -5.27 6.15
N THR A 43 8.37 -6.18 5.84
CA THR A 43 8.66 -7.61 5.64
C THR A 43 9.67 -7.82 4.52
N ALA A 44 9.54 -7.12 3.39
CA ALA A 44 10.48 -7.20 2.28
C ALA A 44 11.89 -6.67 2.63
N LYS A 45 11.98 -5.69 3.54
CA LYS A 45 13.26 -5.17 4.02
C LYS A 45 13.93 -6.09 5.06
N GLN A 46 13.13 -6.88 5.78
CA GLN A 46 13.61 -7.80 6.82
C GLN A 46 14.19 -9.12 6.29
N VAL A 47 14.09 -9.39 4.99
CA VAL A 47 14.82 -10.50 4.38
C VAL A 47 16.09 -9.93 3.75
N PRO A 48 17.23 -9.87 4.46
CA PRO A 48 18.50 -9.78 3.77
C PRO A 48 18.49 -10.92 2.75
N PRO A 49 18.67 -10.64 1.44
CA PRO A 49 18.76 -11.71 0.46
C PRO A 49 19.82 -12.68 0.98
N PRO A 50 19.51 -13.98 1.09
CA PRO A 50 20.45 -14.94 1.64
C PRO A 50 21.76 -14.79 0.89
N ALA A 51 22.86 -14.59 1.62
CA ALA A 51 24.16 -14.41 1.01
C ALA A 51 24.35 -15.55 0.00
N LEU A 52 24.67 -15.22 -1.25
CA LEU A 52 24.75 -16.18 -2.37
C LEU A 52 25.59 -17.43 -2.00
N ASN A 53 26.56 -17.27 -1.09
CA ASN A 53 27.39 -18.33 -0.54
C ASN A 53 26.60 -19.40 0.24
N ASP A 54 25.57 -19.04 0.99
CA ASP A 54 24.73 -19.99 1.75
C ASP A 54 23.75 -20.72 0.83
N VAL A 55 23.29 -20.09 -0.26
CA VAL A 55 22.49 -20.75 -1.32
C VAL A 55 23.35 -21.73 -2.11
N VAL A 56 24.57 -21.33 -2.49
CA VAL A 56 25.54 -22.21 -3.16
C VAL A 56 25.93 -23.36 -2.24
N ALA A 57 26.19 -23.13 -0.95
CA ALA A 57 26.48 -24.20 0.00
C ALA A 57 25.29 -25.16 0.21
N GLY A 58 24.06 -24.65 0.23
CA GLY A 58 22.84 -25.45 0.36
C GLY A 58 22.53 -26.31 -0.88
N VAL A 59 22.75 -25.78 -2.08
CA VAL A 59 22.58 -26.53 -3.36
C VAL A 59 23.76 -27.49 -3.60
N THR A 60 24.96 -27.13 -3.15
CA THR A 60 26.19 -27.92 -3.33
C THR A 60 26.44 -28.89 -2.15
N GLY A 61 25.59 -28.90 -1.13
CA GLY A 61 25.67 -29.80 0.03
C GLY A 61 26.93 -29.65 0.90
N LYS A 62 27.67 -28.54 0.79
CA LYS A 62 28.90 -28.31 1.55
C LYS A 62 28.57 -27.76 2.94
N LYS A 63 28.67 -28.63 3.94
CA LYS A 63 28.60 -28.28 5.36
C LYS A 63 29.77 -27.33 5.69
N LYS A 64 29.48 -26.16 6.27
CA LYS A 64 30.48 -25.25 6.85
C LYS A 64 31.22 -26.02 7.97
N GLU A 65 32.52 -26.17 7.80
CA GLU A 65 33.49 -26.55 8.85
C GLU A 65 33.83 -25.32 9.70
#